data_AF-A0A658BR67-F1
#
_entry.id   AF-A0A658BR67-F1
#
_cell.length_a   1.000
_cell.length_b   1.000
_cell.length_c   1.000
_cell.angle_alpha   90.00
_cell.angle_beta   90.00
_cell.angle_gamma   90.00
#
_symmetry.space_group_name_H-M   'P 1'
#
loop_
_entity.id
_entity.type
_entity.pdbx_description
1 polymer ?
#
loop_
_entity_poly.entity_id
_entity_poly.type
_entity_poly.pdbx_seq_one_letter_code
_entity_poly.pdbx_strand_id
1 'polypeptide(L)'
;IAGLKQGDFHEIGRFIASQSERYRGKDLPPVNIRLAGEITTPPPAPPEGRHSPFSAILWSLRLRHYAFGHTPFWGSLGAVRLFVVYHRGEEGKPLQHSLGLHKGLVGVVHAFALNRQNAQNNMVITHELFHALGASDKYDAANQPVYPEGFAEPGGGPHYPQHAAEIMAGRIAIRPDAARIPAGLEECVVGYKTAWEINW
;
A
#
# COMPACT_ATOMS: atom_id res chain seq x y z
N ILE A 1 15.18 -1.93 12.78
CA ILE A 1 15.11 -0.65 12.02
C ILE A 1 16.49 -0.22 11.54
N ALA A 2 17.51 -0.13 12.42
CA ALA A 2 18.90 0.25 12.06
C ALA A 2 19.60 -0.53 10.91
N GLY A 3 19.03 -1.67 10.47
CA GLY A 3 19.54 -2.44 9.34
C GLY A 3 18.83 -2.21 8.01
N LEU A 4 17.78 -1.38 7.96
CA LEU A 4 17.03 -1.11 6.73
C LEU A 4 17.89 -0.33 5.75
N LYS A 5 17.84 -0.74 4.48
CA LYS A 5 18.59 -0.14 3.40
C LYS A 5 17.64 0.26 2.28
N GLN A 6 18.06 1.25 1.50
CA GLN A 6 17.36 1.65 0.28
C GLN A 6 17.00 0.46 -0.64
N GLY A 7 17.90 -0.54 -0.70
CA GLY A 7 17.73 -1.74 -1.51
C GLY A 7 16.52 -2.61 -1.13
N ASP A 8 16.08 -2.55 0.14
CA ASP A 8 14.94 -3.34 0.63
C ASP A 8 13.62 -2.93 -0.06
N PHE A 9 13.56 -1.69 -0.57
CA PHE A 9 12.37 -1.10 -1.21
C PHE A 9 12.45 -1.06 -2.75
N HIS A 10 13.53 -1.55 -3.36
CA HIS A 10 13.70 -1.53 -4.81
C HIS A 10 12.62 -2.33 -5.56
N GLU A 11 12.07 -3.36 -4.92
CA GLU A 11 11.00 -4.17 -5.47
C GLU A 11 9.76 -3.35 -5.82
N ILE A 12 9.37 -2.39 -4.97
CA ILE A 12 8.22 -1.52 -5.19
C ILE A 12 8.40 -0.71 -6.49
N GLY A 13 9.60 -0.14 -6.69
CA GLY A 13 9.91 0.64 -7.90
C GLY A 13 9.90 -0.23 -9.16
N ARG A 14 10.46 -1.44 -9.09
CA ARG A 14 10.43 -2.41 -10.20
C ARG A 14 9.01 -2.86 -10.53
N PHE A 15 8.21 -3.13 -9.50
CA PHE A 15 6.81 -3.48 -9.65
C PHE A 15 6.08 -2.37 -10.41
N ILE A 16 6.10 -1.13 -9.91
CA ILE A 16 5.40 -0.01 -10.56
C ILE A 16 5.86 0.19 -12.01
N ALA A 17 7.17 0.16 -12.27
CA ALA A 17 7.70 0.24 -13.63
C ALA A 17 7.08 -0.84 -14.53
N SER A 18 7.17 -2.12 -14.15
CA SER A 18 6.64 -3.24 -14.92
C SER A 18 5.12 -3.18 -15.15
N GLN A 19 4.36 -2.73 -14.14
CA GLN A 19 2.91 -2.71 -14.20
C GLN A 19 2.41 -1.53 -15.03
N SER A 20 3.06 -0.38 -14.92
CA SER A 20 2.70 0.84 -15.65
C SER A 20 2.94 0.75 -17.16
N GLU A 21 3.94 -0.02 -17.60
CA GLU A 21 4.23 -0.24 -19.03
C GLU A 21 3.01 -0.75 -19.81
N ARG A 22 2.16 -1.55 -19.16
CA ARG A 22 0.94 -2.11 -19.77
C ARG A 22 -0.16 -1.07 -19.99
N TYR A 23 -0.13 0.05 -19.27
CA TYR A 23 -1.19 1.07 -19.28
C TYR A 23 -0.74 2.38 -19.92
N ARG A 24 0.52 2.82 -19.70
CA ARG A 24 1.01 4.15 -20.08
C ARG A 24 2.10 4.17 -21.16
N GLY A 25 2.54 3.01 -21.64
CA GLY A 25 3.67 2.92 -22.58
C GLY A 25 5.04 3.13 -21.91
N LYS A 26 6.12 3.12 -22.70
CA LYS A 26 7.52 3.00 -22.23
C LYS A 26 8.18 4.30 -21.75
N ASP A 27 7.51 5.44 -21.81
CA ASP A 27 8.16 6.76 -21.70
C ASP A 27 8.02 7.45 -20.34
N LEU A 28 7.66 6.72 -19.28
CA LEU A 28 7.53 7.32 -17.96
C LEU A 28 8.85 7.40 -17.21
N PRO A 29 9.10 8.52 -16.52
CA PRO A 29 10.22 8.60 -15.61
C PRO A 29 10.05 7.53 -14.52
N PRO A 30 11.14 6.82 -14.17
CA PRO A 30 11.08 5.76 -13.18
C PRO A 30 10.61 6.31 -11.84
N VAL A 31 9.79 5.55 -11.13
CA VAL A 31 9.36 5.91 -9.77
C VAL A 31 10.59 5.89 -8.86
N ASN A 32 10.91 7.06 -8.31
CA ASN A 32 12.04 7.24 -7.41
C ASN A 32 11.59 7.03 -5.96
N ILE A 33 11.88 5.86 -5.42
CA ILE A 33 11.60 5.53 -4.01
C ILE A 33 12.85 5.86 -3.21
N ARG A 34 12.70 6.64 -2.14
CA ARG A 34 13.81 7.02 -1.25
C ARG A 34 13.47 6.70 0.19
N LEU A 35 14.35 5.96 0.85
CA LEU A 35 14.32 5.77 2.28
C LEU A 35 14.79 7.06 2.95
N ALA A 36 13.89 7.71 3.69
CA ALA A 36 14.22 8.85 4.53
C ALA A 36 14.93 8.40 5.82
N GLY A 37 15.46 9.36 6.57
CA GLY A 37 16.07 9.10 7.87
C GLY A 37 15.08 8.48 8.86
N GLU A 38 15.61 7.72 9.82
CA GLU A 38 14.81 7.15 10.91
C GLU A 38 14.14 8.25 11.74
N ILE A 39 12.86 8.07 12.06
CA ILE A 39 12.09 8.94 12.93
C ILE A 39 11.74 8.14 14.19
N THR A 40 12.10 8.68 15.36
CA THR A 40 11.89 8.02 16.66
C THR A 40 10.56 8.39 17.31
N THR A 41 9.90 9.43 16.84
CA THR A 41 8.57 9.86 17.29
C THR A 41 7.49 9.23 16.44
N PRO A 42 6.54 8.45 17.00
CA PRO A 42 5.51 7.80 16.21
C PRO A 42 4.52 8.81 15.60
N PRO A 43 3.90 8.51 14.45
CA PRO A 43 2.82 9.32 13.89
C PRO A 43 1.60 9.32 14.83
N PRO A 44 0.72 10.33 14.73
CA PRO A 44 -0.48 10.39 15.56
C PRO A 44 -1.39 9.18 15.28
N ALA A 45 -1.74 8.47 16.35
CA ALA A 45 -2.65 7.33 16.25
C ALA A 45 -4.01 7.75 15.67
N PRO A 46 -4.63 6.88 14.86
CA PRO A 46 -6.00 7.09 14.40
C PRO A 46 -6.96 7.16 15.60
N PRO A 47 -8.08 7.89 15.49
CA PRO A 47 -9.08 7.94 16.55
C PRO A 47 -9.72 6.55 16.76
N GLU A 48 -9.77 6.08 18.00
CA GLU A 48 -10.46 4.85 18.38
C GLU A 48 -11.97 5.07 18.51
N GLY A 49 -12.79 4.13 18.04
CA GLY A 49 -14.25 4.12 18.26
C GLY A 49 -15.11 4.84 17.20
N ARG A 50 -16.39 5.09 17.53
CA ARG A 50 -17.44 5.55 16.59
C ARG A 50 -17.01 6.85 15.89
N HIS A 51 -16.82 6.77 14.58
CA HIS A 51 -16.29 7.83 13.73
C HIS A 51 -17.17 9.09 13.73
N SER A 52 -16.81 10.08 14.56
CA SER A 52 -17.29 11.45 14.35
C SER A 52 -16.49 12.06 13.19
N PRO A 53 -17.12 12.66 12.17
CA PRO A 53 -16.40 13.32 11.07
C PRO A 53 -15.37 14.35 11.55
N PHE A 54 -15.62 14.98 12.71
CA PHE A 54 -14.70 15.93 13.32
C PHE A 54 -13.39 15.29 13.83
N SER A 55 -13.44 14.07 14.39
CA SER A 55 -12.23 13.39 14.87
C SER A 55 -11.33 12.95 13.71
N ALA A 56 -11.91 12.53 12.59
CA ALA A 56 -11.18 12.21 11.36
C ALA A 56 -10.50 13.45 10.75
N ILE A 57 -11.20 14.60 10.71
CA ILE A 57 -10.62 15.88 10.24
C ILE A 57 -9.45 16.28 11.13
N LEU A 58 -9.63 16.28 12.46
CA LEU A 58 -8.60 16.65 13.42
C LEU A 58 -7.38 15.73 13.33
N TRP A 59 -7.59 14.43 13.19
CA TRP A 59 -6.51 13.47 12.95
C TRP A 59 -5.77 13.77 11.64
N SER A 60 -6.48 14.06 10.55
CA SER A 60 -5.85 14.43 9.28
C SER A 60 -4.96 15.68 9.39
N LEU A 61 -5.38 16.67 10.20
CA LEU A 61 -4.60 17.88 10.46
C LEU A 61 -3.35 17.57 11.30
N ARG A 62 -3.49 16.74 12.35
CA ARG A 62 -2.36 16.28 13.18
C ARG A 62 -1.35 15.50 12.34
N LEU A 63 -1.80 14.62 11.46
CA LEU A 63 -0.94 13.84 10.59
C LEU A 63 -0.20 14.73 9.58
N ARG A 64 -0.88 15.73 8.99
CA ARG A 64 -0.23 16.72 8.12
C ARG A 64 0.79 17.57 8.85
N HIS A 65 0.48 18.01 10.07
CA HIS A 65 1.42 18.75 10.92
C HIS A 65 2.64 17.89 11.27
N TYR A 66 2.42 16.63 11.66
CA TYR A 66 3.48 15.65 11.91
C TYR A 66 4.36 15.48 10.67
N ALA A 67 3.76 15.27 9.49
CA ALA A 67 4.49 15.14 8.24
C ALA A 67 5.31 16.39 7.91
N PHE A 68 4.77 17.58 8.14
CA PHE A 68 5.50 18.84 7.95
C PHE A 68 6.72 18.98 8.87
N GLY A 69 6.61 18.55 10.14
CA GLY A 69 7.72 18.59 11.09
C GLY A 69 8.82 17.55 10.83
N HIS A 70 8.47 16.43 10.19
CA HIS A 70 9.38 15.29 10.01
C HIS A 70 9.86 15.07 8.56
N THR A 71 9.44 15.89 7.60
CA THR A 71 9.91 15.80 6.21
C THR A 71 10.40 17.14 5.70
N PRO A 72 11.53 17.21 4.97
CA PRO A 72 11.98 18.45 4.36
C PRO A 72 10.96 18.93 3.32
N PHE A 73 10.38 20.12 3.54
CA PHE A 73 9.31 20.67 2.69
C PHE A 73 9.70 20.70 1.20
N TRP A 74 10.80 21.37 0.85
CA TRP A 74 11.25 21.51 -0.54
C TRP A 74 11.67 20.19 -1.20
N GLY A 75 12.18 19.23 -0.41
CA GLY A 75 12.62 17.93 -0.92
C GLY A 75 11.49 16.92 -1.14
N SER A 76 10.27 17.24 -0.69
CA SER A 76 9.10 16.35 -0.71
C SER A 76 7.90 16.94 -1.44
N LEU A 77 8.05 18.13 -2.04
CA LEU A 77 6.97 18.80 -2.76
C LEU A 77 6.50 17.94 -3.94
N GLY A 78 5.21 17.61 -3.98
CA GLY A 78 4.63 16.75 -5.01
C GLY A 78 4.95 15.26 -4.89
N ALA A 79 5.66 14.83 -3.84
CA ALA A 79 5.99 13.42 -3.58
C ALA A 79 5.02 12.79 -2.56
N VAL A 80 4.76 11.49 -2.72
CA VAL A 80 4.10 10.69 -1.68
C VAL A 80 5.08 10.41 -0.54
N ARG A 81 4.63 10.66 0.69
CA ARG A 81 5.37 10.42 1.92
C ARG A 81 4.70 9.28 2.69
N LEU A 82 5.39 8.16 2.81
CA LEU A 82 4.91 7.01 3.58
C LEU A 82 5.72 6.88 4.86
N PHE A 83 5.03 6.92 6.00
CA PHE A 83 5.61 6.67 7.31
C PHE A 83 5.42 5.20 7.66
N VAL A 84 6.50 4.42 7.64
CA VAL A 84 6.45 2.97 7.92
C VAL A 84 6.76 2.73 9.39
N VAL A 85 5.76 2.33 10.16
CA VAL A 85 5.88 1.97 11.58
C VAL A 85 6.19 0.48 11.67
N TYR A 86 7.44 0.16 12.02
CA TYR A 86 7.90 -1.21 12.18
C TYR A 86 7.59 -1.76 13.57
N HIS A 87 6.81 -2.83 13.63
CA HIS A 87 6.49 -3.55 14.85
C HIS A 87 7.40 -4.77 15.00
N ARG A 88 7.78 -5.09 16.24
CA ARG A 88 8.45 -6.36 16.53
C ARG A 88 7.46 -7.48 16.22
N GLY A 89 7.77 -8.31 15.22
CA GLY A 89 6.87 -9.40 14.85
C GLY A 89 6.79 -10.44 15.96
N GLU A 90 5.57 -10.82 16.31
CA GLU A 90 5.27 -12.04 17.06
C GLU A 90 4.67 -13.06 16.07
N GLU A 91 5.14 -14.30 16.12
CA GLU A 91 4.60 -15.35 15.25
C GLU A 91 3.09 -15.53 15.46
N GLY A 92 2.33 -15.44 14.37
CA GLY A 92 0.88 -15.72 14.37
C GLY A 92 -0.03 -14.55 14.76
N LYS A 93 0.47 -13.34 15.01
CA LYS A 93 -0.38 -12.15 15.23
C LYS A 93 -0.50 -11.29 13.96
N PRO A 94 -1.72 -11.00 13.46
CA PRO A 94 -1.89 -10.05 12.38
C PRO A 94 -1.50 -8.63 12.84
N LEU A 95 -0.94 -7.82 11.93
CA LEU A 95 -0.72 -6.39 12.19
C LEU A 95 -2.07 -5.69 12.38
N GLN A 96 -2.05 -4.56 13.10
CA GLN A 96 -3.14 -3.58 12.97
C GLN A 96 -3.28 -3.20 11.49
N HIS A 97 -4.52 -3.03 11.03
CA HIS A 97 -4.78 -2.60 9.65
C HIS A 97 -3.98 -1.32 9.38
N SER A 98 -3.19 -1.32 8.30
CA SER A 98 -2.54 -0.11 7.81
C SER A 98 -3.63 0.92 7.48
N LEU A 99 -3.38 2.18 7.82
CA LEU A 99 -4.37 3.25 7.71
C LEU A 99 -3.77 4.36 6.84
N GLY A 100 -4.08 4.32 5.56
CA GLY A 100 -3.83 5.42 4.62
C GLY A 100 -4.82 6.56 4.84
N LEU A 101 -4.32 7.79 5.03
CA LEU A 101 -5.16 8.98 4.91
C LEU A 101 -5.27 9.35 3.43
N HIS A 102 -6.42 9.09 2.81
CA HIS A 102 -6.74 9.34 1.38
C HIS A 102 -6.60 10.79 0.85
N LYS A 103 -6.11 11.77 1.62
CA LYS A 103 -6.10 13.18 1.20
C LYS A 103 -4.83 13.93 1.60
N GLY A 104 -3.76 13.79 0.80
CA GLY A 104 -2.62 14.71 0.85
C GLY A 104 -1.23 14.14 0.60
N LEU A 105 -1.07 13.06 -0.18
CA LEU A 105 0.23 12.44 -0.48
C LEU A 105 0.98 11.98 0.80
N VAL A 106 0.25 11.61 1.86
CA VAL A 106 0.80 11.13 3.13
C VAL A 106 0.08 9.86 3.56
N GLY A 107 0.82 8.78 3.80
CA GLY A 107 0.29 7.50 4.30
C GLY A 107 1.06 7.00 5.52
N VAL A 108 0.41 6.19 6.36
CA VAL A 108 1.04 5.50 7.48
C VAL A 108 0.89 4.00 7.26
N VAL A 109 2.00 3.29 7.21
CA VAL A 109 2.05 1.85 6.93
C VAL A 109 2.52 1.13 8.17
N HIS A 110 1.85 0.06 8.56
CA HIS A 110 2.32 -0.83 9.62
C HIS A 110 3.03 -2.01 8.99
N ALA A 111 4.25 -2.29 9.44
CA ALA A 111 5.12 -3.33 8.87
C ALA A 111 5.78 -4.16 9.97
N PHE A 112 6.22 -5.37 9.64
CA PHE A 112 6.97 -6.21 10.58
C PHE A 112 8.48 -5.99 10.48
N ALA A 113 9.16 -5.92 11.61
CA ALA A 113 10.62 -5.86 11.71
C ALA A 113 11.29 -7.24 11.57
N LEU A 114 10.81 -8.10 10.67
CA LEU A 114 11.34 -9.44 10.42
C LEU A 114 11.77 -9.55 8.95
N ASN A 115 13.00 -10.00 8.69
CA ASN A 115 13.53 -10.09 7.32
C ASN A 115 12.66 -10.97 6.39
N ARG A 116 12.10 -12.06 6.93
CA ARG A 116 11.19 -12.96 6.19
C ARG A 116 9.85 -12.33 5.80
N GLN A 117 9.54 -11.14 6.32
CA GLN A 117 8.33 -10.38 6.02
C GLN A 117 8.60 -9.21 5.06
N ASN A 118 9.83 -9.00 4.60
CA ASN A 118 10.15 -7.85 3.75
C ASN A 118 9.34 -7.82 2.44
N ALA A 119 9.16 -8.96 1.78
CA ALA A 119 8.35 -9.05 0.56
C ALA A 119 6.88 -8.68 0.82
N GLN A 120 6.29 -9.20 1.91
CA GLN A 120 4.93 -8.85 2.32
C GLN A 120 4.81 -7.38 2.74
N ASN A 121 5.80 -6.85 3.47
CA ASN A 121 5.86 -5.43 3.81
C ASN A 121 5.86 -4.56 2.55
N ASN A 122 6.64 -4.92 1.52
CA ASN A 122 6.68 -4.18 0.26
C ASN A 122 5.33 -4.20 -0.46
N MET A 123 4.60 -5.32 -0.40
CA MET A 123 3.22 -5.40 -0.91
C MET A 123 2.29 -4.43 -0.18
N VAL A 124 2.30 -4.42 1.15
CA VAL A 124 1.48 -3.48 1.95
C VAL A 124 1.88 -2.04 1.69
N ILE A 125 3.18 -1.72 1.64
CA ILE A 125 3.66 -0.35 1.33
C ILE A 125 3.18 0.09 -0.06
N THR A 126 3.17 -0.83 -1.04
CA THR A 126 2.69 -0.54 -2.40
C THR A 126 1.19 -0.30 -2.43
N HIS A 127 0.41 -1.11 -1.71
CA HIS A 127 -1.03 -0.92 -1.56
C HIS A 127 -1.36 0.48 -0.99
N GLU A 128 -0.67 0.87 0.08
CA GLU A 128 -0.85 2.18 0.71
C GLU A 128 -0.34 3.35 -0.16
N LEU A 129 0.74 3.13 -0.93
CA LEU A 129 1.19 4.08 -1.93
C LEU A 129 0.08 4.34 -2.96
N PHE A 130 -0.60 3.29 -3.42
CA PHE A 130 -1.66 3.40 -4.42
C PHE A 130 -2.89 4.11 -3.86
N HIS A 131 -3.24 3.89 -2.60
CA HIS A 131 -4.23 4.72 -1.91
C HIS A 131 -3.84 6.20 -1.88
N ALA A 132 -2.58 6.51 -1.57
CA ALA A 132 -2.10 7.90 -1.57
C ALA A 132 -2.14 8.54 -2.97
N LEU A 133 -2.13 7.73 -4.02
CA LEU A 133 -2.32 8.13 -5.43
C LEU A 133 -3.80 8.18 -5.87
N GLY A 134 -4.74 7.74 -5.03
CA GLY A 134 -6.18 7.83 -5.28
C GLY A 134 -6.89 6.51 -5.56
N ALA A 135 -6.20 5.37 -5.51
CA ALA A 135 -6.82 4.06 -5.68
C ALA A 135 -7.77 3.74 -4.52
N SER A 136 -8.89 3.08 -4.83
CA SER A 136 -9.82 2.53 -3.85
C SER A 136 -9.59 1.04 -3.63
N ASP A 137 -10.02 0.51 -2.48
CA ASP A 137 -10.00 -0.92 -2.21
C ASP A 137 -10.85 -1.71 -3.22
N LYS A 138 -10.42 -2.93 -3.53
CA LYS A 138 -11.10 -3.84 -4.45
C LYS A 138 -11.55 -5.14 -3.78
N TYR A 139 -11.88 -5.06 -2.50
CA TYR A 139 -12.37 -6.16 -1.69
C TYR A 139 -13.64 -5.76 -0.91
N ASP A 140 -14.40 -6.76 -0.46
CA ASP A 140 -15.65 -6.58 0.29
C ASP A 140 -15.45 -6.56 1.82
N ALA A 141 -16.55 -6.46 2.58
CA ALA A 141 -16.49 -6.48 4.04
C ALA A 141 -15.96 -7.80 4.64
N ALA A 142 -15.92 -8.89 3.87
CA ALA A 142 -15.34 -10.17 4.23
C ALA A 142 -13.87 -10.31 3.78
N ASN A 143 -13.25 -9.19 3.34
CA ASN A 143 -11.93 -9.13 2.73
C ASN A 143 -11.78 -10.07 1.53
N GLN A 144 -12.85 -10.32 0.78
CA GLN A 144 -12.78 -11.07 -0.48
C GLN A 144 -12.60 -10.12 -1.67
N PRO A 145 -11.69 -10.43 -2.61
CA PRO A 145 -11.60 -9.70 -3.87
C PRO A 145 -12.96 -9.61 -4.58
N VAL A 146 -13.33 -8.42 -5.07
CA VAL A 146 -14.62 -8.19 -5.72
C VAL A 146 -14.48 -8.31 -7.24
N TYR A 147 -15.21 -9.22 -7.87
CA TYR A 147 -15.22 -9.33 -9.32
C TYR A 147 -15.97 -8.15 -9.98
N PRO A 148 -15.50 -7.61 -11.12
CA PRO A 148 -14.25 -7.92 -11.81
C PRO A 148 -13.04 -7.12 -11.29
N GLU A 149 -13.26 -6.04 -10.57
CA GLU A 149 -12.23 -5.01 -10.34
C GLU A 149 -11.09 -5.46 -9.41
N GLY A 150 -11.35 -6.40 -8.50
CA GLY A 150 -10.37 -7.00 -7.58
C GLY A 150 -9.74 -8.30 -8.07
N PHE A 151 -10.04 -8.71 -9.30
CA PHE A 151 -9.47 -9.92 -9.88
C PHE A 151 -8.25 -9.55 -10.72
N ALA A 152 -7.17 -10.32 -10.58
CA ALA A 152 -5.97 -10.15 -11.38
C ALA A 152 -6.23 -10.49 -12.86
N GLU A 153 -7.10 -11.46 -13.10
CA GLU A 153 -7.46 -12.02 -14.39
C GLU A 153 -8.99 -12.00 -14.57
N PRO A 154 -9.62 -10.82 -14.76
CA PRO A 154 -11.07 -10.71 -14.85
C PRO A 154 -11.67 -11.16 -16.20
N GLY A 155 -10.85 -11.63 -17.14
CA GLY A 155 -11.27 -12.09 -18.47
C GLY A 155 -11.91 -13.49 -18.48
N GLY A 156 -12.33 -13.95 -19.68
CA GLY A 156 -13.21 -15.12 -19.90
C GLY A 156 -12.64 -16.52 -19.62
N GLY A 157 -11.67 -16.66 -18.70
CA GLY A 157 -11.24 -17.94 -18.13
C GLY A 157 -12.03 -18.32 -16.88
N PRO A 158 -11.69 -19.44 -16.21
CA PRO A 158 -12.26 -19.74 -14.90
C PRO A 158 -11.84 -18.65 -13.89
N HIS A 159 -12.81 -18.05 -13.20
CA HIS A 159 -12.55 -17.00 -12.21
C HIS A 159 -11.68 -17.46 -11.03
N TYR A 160 -11.58 -18.78 -10.79
CA TYR A 160 -10.89 -19.36 -9.65
C TYR A 160 -10.13 -20.64 -10.02
N PRO A 161 -8.98 -20.92 -9.38
CA PRO A 161 -8.22 -19.97 -8.56
C PRO A 161 -7.57 -18.89 -9.44
N GLN A 162 -7.48 -17.66 -8.94
CA GLN A 162 -6.62 -16.64 -9.52
C GLN A 162 -5.15 -17.01 -9.26
N HIS A 163 -4.25 -16.68 -10.19
CA HIS A 163 -2.81 -16.93 -10.04
C HIS A 163 -2.06 -15.77 -9.38
N ALA A 164 -2.65 -14.58 -9.40
CA ALA A 164 -2.12 -13.37 -8.78
C ALA A 164 -3.23 -12.62 -8.02
N ALA A 165 -2.83 -11.69 -7.16
CA ALA A 165 -3.72 -10.74 -6.53
C ALA A 165 -3.77 -9.46 -7.35
N GLU A 166 -4.94 -8.86 -7.47
CA GLU A 166 -4.98 -7.43 -7.77
C GLU A 166 -4.46 -6.67 -6.53
N ILE A 167 -3.55 -5.71 -6.71
CA ILE A 167 -2.81 -5.08 -5.60
C ILE A 167 -3.73 -4.37 -4.62
N MET A 168 -4.84 -3.79 -5.08
CA MET A 168 -5.85 -3.13 -4.25
C MET A 168 -6.92 -4.09 -3.69
N ALA A 169 -7.01 -5.32 -4.18
CA ALA A 169 -7.75 -6.40 -3.52
C ALA A 169 -6.92 -7.06 -2.40
N GLY A 170 -5.59 -7.00 -2.50
CA GLY A 170 -4.64 -7.44 -1.48
C GLY A 170 -4.59 -8.95 -1.23
N ARG A 171 -5.37 -9.75 -1.97
CA ARG A 171 -5.48 -11.21 -1.79
C ARG A 171 -5.68 -11.93 -3.11
N ILE A 172 -5.18 -13.16 -3.18
CA ILE A 172 -5.39 -14.07 -4.32
C ILE A 172 -6.68 -14.84 -4.06
N ALA A 173 -7.66 -14.67 -4.93
CA ALA A 173 -8.95 -15.36 -4.83
C ALA A 173 -8.81 -16.84 -5.23
N ILE A 174 -9.02 -17.76 -4.29
CA ILE A 174 -8.88 -19.22 -4.53
C ILE A 174 -10.23 -19.84 -4.87
N ARG A 175 -11.31 -19.38 -4.22
CA ARG A 175 -12.73 -19.72 -4.45
C ARG A 175 -13.60 -18.53 -3.97
N PRO A 176 -14.92 -18.51 -4.22
CA PRO A 176 -15.78 -17.37 -3.86
C PRO A 176 -15.73 -16.92 -2.39
N ASP A 177 -15.43 -17.82 -1.47
CA ASP A 177 -15.40 -17.60 -0.03
C ASP A 177 -13.98 -17.76 0.57
N ALA A 178 -12.96 -17.91 -0.28
CA ALA A 178 -11.60 -18.20 0.15
C ALA A 178 -10.57 -17.44 -0.68
N ALA A 179 -9.75 -16.65 0.01
CA ALA A 179 -8.61 -15.94 -0.57
C ALA A 179 -7.39 -16.03 0.35
N ARG A 180 -6.19 -16.06 -0.22
CA ARG A 180 -4.92 -16.06 0.54
C ARG A 180 -4.16 -14.76 0.36
N ILE A 181 -3.29 -14.44 1.33
CA ILE A 181 -2.36 -13.32 1.22
C ILE A 181 -1.22 -13.73 0.25
N PRO A 182 -0.80 -12.84 -0.68
CA PRO A 182 0.39 -13.03 -1.51
C PRO A 182 1.67 -13.20 -0.69
N ALA A 183 2.66 -13.88 -1.26
CA ALA A 183 4.00 -13.96 -0.69
C ALA A 183 4.75 -12.60 -0.77
N GLY A 184 4.44 -11.81 -1.80
CA GLY A 184 5.07 -10.53 -2.10
C GLY A 184 4.48 -9.90 -3.35
N LEU A 185 5.18 -8.91 -3.92
CA LEU A 185 4.74 -8.17 -5.09
C LEU A 185 4.81 -8.99 -6.40
N GLU A 186 5.61 -10.05 -6.42
CA GLU A 186 5.75 -10.97 -7.53
C GLU A 186 4.47 -11.77 -7.84
N GLU A 187 3.59 -11.92 -6.84
CA GLU A 187 2.27 -12.54 -6.97
C GLU A 187 1.15 -11.50 -7.12
N CYS A 188 1.49 -10.23 -7.38
CA CYS A 188 0.52 -9.14 -7.52
C CYS A 188 0.49 -8.59 -8.94
N VAL A 189 -0.62 -7.98 -9.31
CA VAL A 189 -0.78 -7.16 -10.51
C VAL A 189 -1.54 -5.88 -10.21
N VAL A 190 -1.34 -4.85 -11.03
CA VAL A 190 -2.25 -3.70 -11.07
C VAL A 190 -3.37 -4.01 -12.05
N GLY A 191 -4.61 -4.00 -11.55
CA GLY A 191 -5.81 -4.19 -12.36
C GLY A 191 -6.21 -2.94 -13.13
N TYR A 192 -7.08 -3.09 -14.14
CA TYR A 192 -7.49 -1.98 -15.02
C TYR A 192 -8.16 -0.82 -14.25
N LYS A 193 -8.98 -1.15 -13.25
CA LYS A 193 -9.70 -0.15 -12.46
C LYS A 193 -8.74 0.66 -11.60
N THR A 194 -7.83 -0.02 -10.91
CA THR A 194 -6.76 0.60 -10.13
C THR A 194 -5.89 1.51 -10.99
N ALA A 195 -5.45 1.01 -12.16
CA ALA A 195 -4.68 1.80 -13.12
C ALA A 195 -5.42 3.10 -13.50
N TRP A 196 -6.70 2.99 -13.87
CA TRP A 196 -7.53 4.15 -14.20
C TRP A 196 -7.64 5.15 -13.04
N GLU A 197 -7.85 4.69 -11.80
CA GLU A 197 -7.98 5.56 -10.62
C GLU A 197 -6.71 6.39 -10.35
N ILE A 198 -5.54 5.83 -10.61
CA ILE A 198 -4.24 6.51 -10.44
C ILE A 198 -3.76 7.20 -11.73
N ASN A 199 -4.66 7.37 -12.71
CA ASN A 199 -4.42 8.03 -13.99
C ASN A 199 -3.34 7.35 -14.85
N TRP A 200 -3.30 6.02 -14.80
CA TRP A 200 -2.55 5.18 -15.72
C TRP A 200 -3.34 4.85 -16.98
#